data_AF-A0AAU6QT36-F1
#
_entry.id   AF-A0AAU6QT36-F1
#
_cell.length_a   1.000
_cell.length_b   1.000
_cell.length_c   1.000
_cell.angle_alpha   90.00
_cell.angle_beta   90.00
_cell.angle_gamma   90.00
#
_symmetry.space_group_name_H-M   'P 1'
#
loop_
_entity.id
_entity.type
_entity.pdbx_description
1 polymer ?
#
loop_
_entity_poly.entity_id
_entity_poly.type
_entity_poly.pdbx_seq_one_letter_code
_entity_poly.pdbx_strand_id
1 'polypeptide(L)'
;MKSMLWAAAALWLAGSAWAQPPVPNYAQTLVDRTLAGHPELTILALHVTPPASADNVIIASNIGRIGKKADADDLSVLSSGQPRVEATRTGDLSVELVMRDINGKPIGVIGATFRFSPGGDKALILRQAEHVRDELGAQTPSLEALFEPAR
;
A
#
# COMPACT_ATOMS: atom_id res chain seq x y z
N MET A 1 63.43 32.06 -0.03
CA MET A 1 63.12 32.66 -1.34
C MET A 1 61.78 32.09 -1.82
N LYS A 2 60.81 33.00 -1.98
CA LYS A 2 59.57 32.98 -2.76
C LYS A 2 59.07 31.66 -3.38
N SER A 3 57.85 31.28 -3.01
CA SER A 3 56.76 31.09 -3.98
C SER A 3 55.42 30.92 -3.27
N MET A 4 54.57 31.94 -3.42
CA MET A 4 53.14 31.91 -3.13
C MET A 4 52.43 31.20 -4.28
N LEU A 5 51.49 30.30 -4.00
CA LEU A 5 50.45 29.90 -4.95
C LEU A 5 49.09 30.26 -4.36
N TRP A 6 48.35 31.08 -5.09
CA TRP A 6 46.91 31.27 -4.93
C TRP A 6 46.22 30.21 -5.78
N ALA A 7 45.26 29.48 -5.20
CA ALA A 7 44.33 28.66 -5.96
C ALA A 7 42.92 29.23 -5.75
N ALA A 8 42.29 29.62 -6.86
CA ALA A 8 40.95 30.19 -6.90
C ALA A 8 39.90 29.13 -6.53
N ALA A 9 38.97 29.52 -5.64
CA ALA A 9 37.78 28.73 -5.35
C ALA A 9 36.72 29.00 -6.42
N ALA A 10 36.39 27.99 -7.23
CA ALA A 10 35.23 28.02 -8.11
C ALA A 10 33.99 27.56 -7.33
N LEU A 11 33.07 28.48 -7.05
CA LEU A 11 31.77 28.17 -6.46
C LEU A 11 30.84 27.65 -7.57
N TRP A 12 30.57 26.35 -7.57
CA TRP A 12 29.51 25.76 -8.38
C TRP A 12 28.17 25.95 -7.66
N LEU A 13 27.37 26.90 -8.12
CA LEU A 13 25.94 26.98 -7.76
C LEU A 13 25.21 25.88 -8.54
N ALA A 14 25.17 24.67 -7.98
CA ALA A 14 24.26 23.63 -8.45
C ALA A 14 22.83 24.07 -8.10
N GLY A 15 22.09 24.54 -9.11
CA GLY A 15 20.66 24.79 -8.97
C GLY A 15 19.96 23.52 -8.47
N SER A 16 19.20 23.63 -7.39
CA SER A 16 18.37 22.54 -6.90
C SER A 16 17.31 22.24 -7.96
N ALA A 17 17.54 21.22 -8.79
CA ALA A 17 16.47 20.58 -9.52
C ALA A 17 15.46 20.09 -8.48
N TRP A 18 14.28 20.71 -8.43
CA TRP A 18 13.16 20.14 -7.70
C TRP A 18 12.86 18.81 -8.38
N ALA A 19 13.35 17.72 -7.79
CA ALA A 19 13.01 16.38 -8.23
C ALA A 19 11.49 16.29 -8.21
N GLN A 20 10.88 16.08 -9.38
CA GLN A 20 9.47 15.69 -9.42
C GLN A 20 9.34 14.44 -8.55
N PRO A 21 8.36 14.40 -7.62
CA PRO A 21 8.13 13.18 -6.87
C PRO A 21 7.93 12.03 -7.86
N PRO A 22 8.50 10.84 -7.60
CA PRO A 22 8.38 9.71 -8.51
C PRO A 22 6.90 9.49 -8.81
N VAL A 23 6.57 9.29 -10.09
CA VAL A 23 5.20 9.00 -10.52
C VAL A 23 4.72 7.77 -9.74
N PRO A 24 3.62 7.87 -8.98
CA PRO A 24 3.10 6.72 -8.25
C PRO A 24 2.81 5.57 -9.22
N ASN A 25 3.05 4.34 -8.77
CA ASN A 25 2.58 3.18 -9.51
C ASN A 25 1.05 3.11 -9.45
N TYR A 26 0.46 2.29 -10.32
CA TYR A 26 -0.99 2.11 -10.37
C TYR A 26 -1.57 1.63 -9.03
N ALA A 27 -0.85 0.77 -8.30
CA ALA A 27 -1.26 0.32 -6.97
C ALA A 27 -1.48 1.47 -5.97
N GLN A 28 -0.59 2.48 -5.95
CA GLN A 28 -0.77 3.64 -5.09
C GLN A 28 -1.97 4.48 -5.53
N THR A 29 -2.21 4.60 -6.85
CA THR A 29 -3.41 5.27 -7.37
C THR A 29 -4.69 4.58 -6.89
N LEU A 30 -4.72 3.24 -6.85
CA LEU A 30 -5.85 2.48 -6.31
C LEU A 30 -6.04 2.75 -4.81
N VAL A 31 -4.96 2.75 -4.03
CA VAL A 31 -5.03 3.07 -2.58
C VAL A 31 -5.61 4.46 -2.36
N ASP A 32 -5.10 5.46 -3.07
CA ASP A 32 -5.51 6.86 -2.90
C ASP A 32 -6.99 7.06 -3.29
N ARG A 33 -7.42 6.48 -4.42
CA ARG A 33 -8.82 6.55 -4.87
C ARG A 33 -9.77 5.83 -3.91
N THR A 34 -9.36 4.67 -3.41
CA THR A 34 -10.16 3.90 -2.46
C THR A 34 -10.34 4.70 -1.17
N LEU A 35 -9.26 5.23 -0.59
CA LEU A 35 -9.36 6.05 0.62
C LEU A 35 -10.20 7.32 0.42
N ALA A 36 -10.16 7.93 -0.77
CA ALA A 36 -11.01 9.07 -1.10
C ALA A 36 -12.51 8.72 -1.17
N GLY A 37 -12.84 7.50 -1.60
CA GLY A 37 -14.23 6.99 -1.66
C GLY A 37 -14.78 6.45 -0.34
N HIS A 38 -13.89 6.09 0.60
CA HIS A 38 -14.23 5.37 1.84
C HIS A 38 -13.71 6.11 3.08
N PRO A 39 -14.40 7.17 3.55
CA PRO A 39 -13.98 7.97 4.71
C PRO A 39 -13.93 7.17 6.04
N GLU A 40 -14.57 6.00 6.08
CA GLU A 40 -14.48 5.04 7.18
C GLU A 40 -13.11 4.36 7.29
N LEU A 41 -12.34 4.28 6.20
CA LEU A 41 -10.99 3.73 6.19
C LEU A 41 -9.98 4.73 6.77
N THR A 42 -9.16 4.25 7.70
CA THR A 42 -8.01 5.00 8.24
C THR A 42 -6.69 4.51 7.66
N ILE A 43 -6.61 3.22 7.30
CA ILE A 43 -5.42 2.60 6.70
C ILE A 43 -5.85 1.68 5.57
N LEU A 44 -5.11 1.72 4.48
CA LEU A 44 -5.17 0.74 3.41
C LEU A 44 -3.75 0.40 2.95
N ALA A 45 -3.41 -0.89 2.94
CA ALA A 45 -2.13 -1.40 2.48
C ALA A 45 -2.33 -2.62 1.58
N LEU A 46 -1.55 -2.69 0.48
CA LEU A 46 -1.58 -3.79 -0.48
C LEU A 46 -0.30 -4.62 -0.36
N HIS A 47 -0.44 -5.83 0.16
CA HIS A 47 0.59 -6.85 0.28
C HIS A 47 0.53 -7.77 -0.94
N VAL A 48 1.53 -7.75 -1.81
CA VAL A 48 1.59 -8.63 -2.99
C VAL A 48 3.00 -9.14 -3.18
N THR A 49 3.15 -10.23 -3.92
CA THR A 49 4.47 -10.72 -4.37
C THR A 49 4.75 -10.12 -5.75
N PRO A 50 5.69 -9.16 -5.87
CA PRO A 50 6.01 -8.57 -7.17
C PRO A 50 6.48 -9.62 -8.19
N PRO A 51 6.28 -9.39 -9.50
CA PRO A 51 6.89 -10.21 -10.53
C PRO A 51 8.40 -10.38 -10.29
N ALA A 52 8.90 -11.61 -10.39
CA ALA A 52 10.29 -12.00 -10.12
C ALA A 52 10.78 -11.82 -8.66
N SER A 53 9.89 -11.55 -7.70
CA SER A 53 10.18 -11.61 -6.27
C SER A 53 9.72 -12.94 -5.66
N ALA A 54 10.40 -13.38 -4.60
CA ALA A 54 9.92 -14.45 -3.71
C ALA A 54 9.18 -13.91 -2.48
N ASP A 55 9.38 -12.62 -2.16
CA ASP A 55 8.82 -12.00 -0.98
C ASP A 55 7.49 -11.31 -1.31
N ASN A 56 6.48 -11.56 -0.46
CA ASN A 56 5.25 -10.77 -0.40
C ASN A 56 5.50 -9.51 0.44
N VAL A 57 5.26 -8.33 -0.14
CA VAL A 57 5.61 -7.04 0.46
C VAL A 57 4.52 -5.99 0.26
N ILE A 58 4.52 -4.94 1.08
CA ILE A 58 3.74 -3.73 0.80
C ILE A 58 4.23 -3.08 -0.50
N ILE A 59 3.36 -2.93 -1.49
CA ILE A 59 3.68 -2.18 -2.72
C ILE A 59 3.00 -0.81 -2.80
N ALA A 60 1.97 -0.60 -1.98
CA ALA A 60 1.23 0.65 -1.87
C ALA A 60 0.53 0.73 -0.51
N SER A 61 0.55 1.91 0.12
CA SER A 61 -0.25 2.18 1.32
C SER A 61 -0.29 3.68 1.63
N ASN A 62 -1.25 4.11 2.46
CA ASN A 62 -1.26 5.48 3.01
C ASN A 62 -0.39 5.67 4.25
N ILE A 63 0.27 4.60 4.74
CA ILE A 63 1.15 4.63 5.91
C ILE A 63 2.63 4.36 5.53
N GLY A 64 2.94 4.33 4.23
CA GLY A 64 4.27 4.02 3.71
C GLY A 64 4.64 2.55 3.85
N ARG A 65 5.80 2.27 4.45
CA ARG A 65 6.33 0.90 4.66
C ARG A 65 6.48 0.06 3.38
N ILE A 66 6.58 0.71 2.22
CA ILE A 66 6.79 0.05 0.92
C ILE A 66 8.02 -0.85 1.00
N GLY A 67 7.88 -2.10 0.56
CA GLY A 67 8.92 -3.14 0.65
C GLY A 67 8.97 -3.90 1.98
N LYS A 68 8.20 -3.51 3.01
CA LYS A 68 8.07 -4.31 4.23
C LYS A 68 7.42 -5.65 3.89
N LYS A 69 8.07 -6.74 4.30
CA LYS A 69 7.53 -8.09 4.15
C LYS A 69 6.23 -8.25 4.94
N ALA A 70 5.29 -8.96 4.32
CA ALA A 70 4.13 -9.52 4.98
C ALA A 70 4.59 -10.41 6.13
N ASP A 71 3.86 -10.37 7.24
CA ASP A 71 4.14 -11.26 8.38
C ASP A 71 3.34 -12.57 8.28
N ALA A 72 3.45 -13.40 9.31
CA ALA A 72 2.83 -14.73 9.28
C ALA A 72 1.30 -14.68 9.22
N ASP A 73 0.68 -13.62 9.77
CA ASP A 73 -0.77 -13.48 9.80
C ASP A 73 -1.28 -13.14 8.40
N ASP A 74 -0.63 -12.19 7.71
CA ASP A 74 -0.88 -11.86 6.31
C ASP A 74 -0.78 -13.12 5.40
N LEU A 75 0.31 -13.88 5.55
CA LEU A 75 0.55 -15.08 4.73
C LEU A 75 -0.46 -16.20 5.03
N SER A 76 -0.98 -16.26 6.25
CA SER A 76 -2.06 -17.18 6.63
C SER A 76 -3.37 -16.84 5.91
N VAL A 77 -3.72 -15.55 5.80
CA VAL A 77 -4.89 -15.10 5.03
C VAL A 77 -4.76 -15.50 3.57
N LEU A 78 -3.59 -15.28 2.96
CA LEU A 78 -3.34 -15.62 1.56
C LEU A 78 -3.46 -17.12 1.28
N SER A 79 -2.95 -17.96 2.17
CA SER A 79 -2.96 -19.42 2.00
C SER A 79 -4.30 -20.07 2.33
N SER A 80 -5.02 -19.57 3.33
CA SER A 80 -6.29 -20.15 3.80
C SER A 80 -7.51 -19.57 3.09
N GLY A 81 -7.41 -18.34 2.57
CA GLY A 81 -8.54 -17.58 2.07
C GLY A 81 -9.48 -17.04 3.16
N GLN A 82 -9.17 -17.27 4.44
CA GLN A 82 -10.01 -16.85 5.56
C GLN A 82 -9.69 -15.41 5.98
N PRO A 83 -10.69 -14.53 6.11
CA PRO A 83 -10.50 -13.19 6.65
C PRO A 83 -9.94 -13.23 8.07
N ARG A 84 -9.12 -12.23 8.40
CA ARG A 84 -8.69 -11.97 9.78
C ARG A 84 -9.20 -10.59 10.22
N VAL A 85 -9.70 -10.51 11.45
CA VAL A 85 -10.24 -9.28 12.03
C VAL A 85 -9.63 -9.06 13.40
N GLU A 86 -9.02 -7.90 13.62
CA GLU A 86 -8.31 -7.56 14.85
C GLU A 86 -8.63 -6.15 15.34
N ALA A 87 -8.61 -5.97 16.66
CA ALA A 87 -8.61 -4.63 17.24
C ALA A 87 -7.20 -4.05 17.22
N THR A 88 -7.07 -2.85 16.67
CA THR A 88 -5.84 -2.07 16.74
C THR A 88 -5.65 -1.45 18.13
N ARG A 89 -4.47 -0.91 18.39
CA ARG A 89 -4.18 -0.18 19.64
C ARG A 89 -5.06 1.05 19.86
N THR A 90 -5.60 1.64 18.81
CA THR A 90 -6.48 2.83 18.89
C THR A 90 -7.95 2.46 19.10
N GLY A 91 -8.30 1.17 19.08
CA GLY A 91 -9.67 0.68 19.18
C GLY A 91 -10.40 0.51 17.84
N ASP A 92 -9.77 0.93 16.74
CA ASP A 92 -10.23 0.65 15.37
C ASP A 92 -10.13 -0.84 15.05
N LEU A 93 -10.80 -1.30 14.00
CA LEU A 93 -10.68 -2.69 13.53
C LEU A 93 -9.84 -2.77 12.26
N SER A 94 -8.79 -3.58 12.31
CA SER A 94 -8.03 -4.02 11.14
C SER A 94 -8.66 -5.28 10.57
N VAL A 95 -8.85 -5.32 9.26
CA VAL A 95 -9.35 -6.46 8.52
C VAL A 95 -8.35 -6.80 7.42
N GLU A 96 -7.95 -8.07 7.38
CA GLU A 96 -7.10 -8.63 6.33
C GLU A 96 -7.91 -9.57 5.45
N LEU A 97 -7.82 -9.37 4.15
CA LEU A 97 -8.55 -10.15 3.13
C LEU A 97 -7.61 -10.52 1.99
N VAL A 98 -7.90 -11.64 1.31
CA VAL A 98 -7.24 -11.96 0.04
C VAL A 98 -7.57 -10.89 -1.00
N MET A 99 -6.55 -10.22 -1.52
CA MET A 99 -6.65 -9.31 -2.67
C MET A 99 -6.88 -10.13 -3.94
N ARG A 100 -7.81 -9.69 -4.79
CA ARG A 100 -8.14 -10.34 -6.05
C ARG A 100 -8.05 -9.35 -7.21
N ASP A 101 -7.66 -9.84 -8.38
CA ASP A 101 -7.83 -9.08 -9.63
C ASP A 101 -9.29 -9.16 -10.13
N ILE A 102 -9.57 -8.48 -11.24
CA ILE A 102 -10.88 -8.41 -11.89
C ILE A 102 -11.43 -9.78 -12.30
N ASN A 103 -10.57 -10.78 -12.48
CA ASN A 103 -10.96 -12.15 -12.82
C ASN A 103 -11.16 -13.03 -11.57
N GLY A 104 -11.06 -12.44 -10.38
CA GLY A 104 -11.18 -13.14 -9.10
C GLY A 104 -9.91 -13.90 -8.69
N LYS A 105 -8.81 -13.78 -9.44
CA LYS A 105 -7.55 -14.47 -9.14
C LYS A 105 -6.94 -13.87 -7.86
N PRO A 106 -6.56 -14.69 -6.86
CA PRO A 106 -5.79 -14.22 -5.71
C PRO A 106 -4.44 -13.65 -6.16
N ILE A 107 -4.15 -12.42 -5.77
CA ILE A 107 -2.89 -11.74 -6.12
C ILE A 107 -2.12 -11.23 -4.91
N GLY A 108 -2.72 -11.25 -3.71
CA GLY A 108 -2.09 -10.80 -2.48
C GLY A 108 -3.07 -10.68 -1.31
N VAL A 109 -2.80 -9.75 -0.41
CA VAL A 109 -3.58 -9.43 0.79
C VAL A 109 -3.84 -7.93 0.84
N ILE A 110 -5.06 -7.56 1.21
CA ILE A 110 -5.45 -6.20 1.57
C ILE A 110 -5.48 -6.12 3.09
N GLY A 111 -4.69 -5.22 3.66
CA GLY A 111 -4.82 -4.80 5.06
C GLY A 111 -5.58 -3.49 5.12
N ALA A 112 -6.77 -3.49 5.74
CA ALA A 112 -7.66 -2.34 5.80
C ALA A 112 -8.09 -2.06 7.24
N THR A 113 -7.86 -0.85 7.74
CA THR A 113 -8.29 -0.44 9.08
C THR A 113 -9.49 0.49 8.96
N PHE A 114 -10.53 0.18 9.73
CA PHE A 114 -11.78 0.92 9.78
C PHE A 114 -11.97 1.58 11.12
N ARG A 115 -12.48 2.82 11.11
CA ARG A 115 -12.99 3.47 12.32
C ARG A 115 -13.99 2.57 13.00
N PHE A 116 -13.79 2.31 14.28
CA PHE A 116 -14.69 1.45 15.05
C PHE A 116 -14.99 2.02 16.43
N SER A 117 -16.25 1.93 16.84
CA SER A 117 -16.69 2.33 18.18
C SER A 117 -16.89 1.10 19.06
N PRO A 118 -16.53 1.16 20.36
CA PRO A 118 -16.81 0.07 21.30
C PRO A 118 -18.29 -0.33 21.27
N GLY A 119 -18.55 -1.64 21.18
CA GLY A 119 -19.91 -2.17 21.05
C GLY A 119 -20.52 -2.13 19.64
N GLY A 120 -19.77 -1.64 18.64
CA GLY A 120 -20.19 -1.67 17.24
C GLY A 120 -20.28 -3.08 16.65
N ASP A 121 -20.93 -3.21 15.49
CA ASP A 121 -21.07 -4.48 14.79
C ASP A 121 -19.79 -4.84 14.03
N LYS A 122 -19.01 -5.80 14.54
CA LYS A 122 -17.83 -6.31 13.85
C LYS A 122 -18.15 -6.97 12.51
N ALA A 123 -19.32 -7.60 12.38
CA ALA A 123 -19.73 -8.22 11.12
C ALA A 123 -20.04 -7.18 10.06
N LEU A 124 -20.51 -5.99 10.44
CA LEU A 124 -20.66 -4.85 9.53
C LEU A 124 -19.29 -4.39 8.99
N ILE A 125 -18.27 -4.30 9.84
CA ILE A 125 -16.92 -3.92 9.40
C ILE A 125 -16.35 -4.95 8.43
N LEU A 126 -16.52 -6.25 8.70
CA LEU A 126 -16.10 -7.29 7.76
C LEU A 126 -16.80 -7.15 6.40
N ARG A 127 -18.13 -6.95 6.38
CA ARG A 127 -18.87 -6.73 5.12
C ARG A 127 -18.39 -5.49 4.38
N GLN A 128 -18.08 -4.40 5.09
CA GLN A 128 -17.53 -3.19 4.48
C GLN A 128 -16.15 -3.44 3.88
N ALA A 129 -15.28 -4.19 4.57
CA ALA A 129 -13.98 -4.59 4.06
C ALA A 129 -14.08 -5.47 2.81
N GLU A 130 -15.04 -6.41 2.78
CA GLU A 130 -15.31 -7.23 1.60
C GLU A 130 -15.79 -6.39 0.42
N HIS A 131 -16.67 -5.41 0.68
CA HIS A 131 -17.12 -4.49 -0.35
C HIS A 131 -15.97 -3.67 -0.96
N VAL A 132 -15.12 -3.06 -0.11
CA VAL A 132 -13.91 -2.34 -0.54
C VAL A 132 -12.97 -3.24 -1.34
N ARG A 133 -12.75 -4.49 -0.89
CA ARG A 133 -11.93 -5.47 -1.62
C ARG A 133 -12.48 -5.72 -3.02
N ASP A 134 -13.79 -5.88 -3.15
CA ASP A 134 -14.42 -6.21 -4.42
C ASP A 134 -14.39 -5.02 -5.39
N GLU A 135 -14.58 -3.79 -4.89
CA GLU A 135 -14.42 -2.56 -5.68
C GLU A 135 -12.98 -2.33 -6.14
N LEU A 136 -12.01 -2.61 -5.27
CA LEU A 136 -10.59 -2.56 -5.61
C LEU A 136 -10.25 -3.63 -6.66
N GLY A 137 -10.78 -4.84 -6.51
CA GLY A 137 -10.60 -5.93 -7.47
C GLY A 137 -11.18 -5.63 -8.85
N ALA A 138 -12.36 -4.99 -8.91
CA ALA A 138 -12.96 -4.53 -10.16
C ALA A 138 -12.10 -3.49 -10.90
N GLN A 139 -11.25 -2.76 -10.17
CA GLN A 139 -10.30 -1.78 -10.72
C GLN A 139 -8.88 -2.36 -10.86
N THR A 140 -8.66 -3.65 -10.61
CA THR A 140 -7.34 -4.28 -10.70
C THR A 140 -7.31 -5.28 -11.86
N PRO A 141 -6.82 -4.91 -13.06
CA PRO A 141 -6.85 -5.80 -14.21
C PRO A 141 -6.03 -7.08 -14.03
N SER A 142 -4.84 -6.95 -13.43
CA SER A 142 -3.93 -8.06 -13.15
C SER A 142 -2.90 -7.67 -12.08
N LEU A 143 -2.08 -8.62 -11.65
CA LEU A 143 -0.93 -8.37 -10.77
C LEU A 143 0.07 -7.42 -11.42
N GLU A 144 0.38 -7.60 -12.70
CA GLU A 144 1.37 -6.81 -13.44
C GLU A 144 0.92 -5.35 -13.57
N ALA A 145 -0.38 -5.12 -13.78
CA ALA A 145 -0.96 -3.78 -13.91
C ALA A 145 -0.70 -2.92 -12.66
N LEU A 146 -0.60 -3.52 -11.46
CA LEU A 146 -0.31 -2.81 -10.22
C LEU A 146 1.05 -2.08 -10.23
N PHE A 147 1.99 -2.53 -11.08
CA PHE A 147 3.33 -1.99 -11.21
C PHE A 147 3.49 -1.05 -12.42
N GLU A 148 2.46 -0.91 -13.26
CA GLU A 148 2.47 0.09 -14.32
C GLU A 148 2.47 1.52 -13.73
N PRO A 149 3.01 2.51 -14.45
CA PRO A 149 2.83 3.91 -14.08
C PRO A 149 1.34 4.27 -13.96
N ALA A 150 1.00 5.14 -13.03
CA ALA A 150 -0.32 5.76 -13.00
C ALA A 150 -0.60 6.43 -14.37
N ARG A 151 -1.74 6.10 -14.98
CA ARG A 151 -2.23 6.72 -16.22
C ARG A 151 -3.01 7.99 -15.93
#